data_AF-A0AAU9M7J2-F1
#
_entry.id   AF-A0AAU9M7J2-F1
#
_cell.length_a   1.000
_cell.length_b   1.000
_cell.length_c   1.000
_cell.angle_alpha   90.00
_cell.angle_beta   90.00
_cell.angle_gamma   90.00
#
_symmetry.space_group_name_H-M   'P 1'
#
loop_
_entity.id
_entity.type
_entity.pdbx_description
1 polymer ?
#
loop_
_entity_poly.entity_id
_entity_poly.type
_entity_poly.pdbx_seq_one_letter_code
_entity_poly.pdbx_strand_id
1 'polypeptide(L)'
;MMTYGFNSCKNVVCNFTEGAMYSFPQIKLPPNAIEAAKSAGKVPNVFYCLKLLEATGISTVPGSGFGQKEGNRKLEDYFIALDYIS
;
A
#
# COMPACT_ATOMS: atom_id res chain seq x y z
N MET A 1 -10.96 6.26 13.56
CA MET A 1 -10.92 4.94 12.88
C MET A 1 -10.02 5.04 11.67
N MET A 2 -9.06 4.13 11.51
CA MET A 2 -7.94 4.25 10.56
C MET A 2 -8.36 4.40 9.10
N THR A 3 -9.51 3.84 8.72
CA THR A 3 -10.09 4.03 7.39
C THR A 3 -10.27 5.50 7.01
N TYR A 4 -10.69 6.37 7.94
CA TYR A 4 -10.86 7.81 7.64
C TYR A 4 -9.51 8.50 7.38
N GLY A 5 -8.46 8.10 8.10
CA GLY A 5 -7.11 8.63 7.90
C GLY A 5 -6.54 8.21 6.54
N PHE A 6 -6.78 6.98 6.10
CA PHE A 6 -6.38 6.57 4.75
C PHE A 6 -7.18 7.27 3.67
N ASN A 7 -8.50 7.40 3.83
CA ASN A 7 -9.35 8.05 2.82
C ASN A 7 -9.17 9.57 2.73
N SER A 8 -8.49 10.20 3.70
CA SER A 8 -8.07 11.61 3.59
C SER A 8 -6.75 11.77 2.83
N CYS A 9 -5.98 10.69 2.64
CA CYS A 9 -4.75 10.71 1.86
C CYS A 9 -5.04 10.74 0.36
N LYS A 10 -4.28 11.57 -0.37
CA LYS A 10 -4.39 11.66 -1.84
C LYS A 10 -4.03 10.32 -2.49
N ASN A 11 -4.86 9.90 -3.45
CA ASN A 11 -4.68 8.65 -4.20
C ASN A 11 -4.78 7.38 -3.34
N VAL A 12 -5.44 7.45 -2.18
CA VAL A 12 -5.65 6.31 -1.30
C VAL A 12 -7.14 6.06 -1.14
N VAL A 13 -7.54 4.80 -1.31
CA VAL A 13 -8.90 4.32 -1.06
C VAL A 13 -8.81 3.12 -0.12
N CYS A 14 -9.43 3.21 1.04
CA CYS A 14 -9.49 2.14 2.03
C CYS A 14 -10.95 1.80 2.29
N ASN A 15 -11.27 0.51 2.13
CA ASN A 15 -12.56 -0.02 2.55
C ASN A 15 -12.67 0.05 4.08
N PHE A 16 -13.92 0.17 4.55
CA PHE A 16 -14.23 0.14 5.96
C PHE A 16 -13.73 -1.15 6.60
N THR A 17 -12.93 -1.03 7.65
CA THR A 17 -12.44 -2.18 8.41
C THR A 17 -13.43 -2.47 9.54
N GLU A 18 -14.39 -3.37 9.29
CA GLU A 18 -15.49 -3.71 10.22
C GLU A 18 -15.02 -4.49 11.47
N GLY A 19 -13.81 -5.05 11.43
CA GLY A 19 -13.11 -5.77 12.51
C GLY A 19 -11.78 -6.36 12.02
N ALA A 20 -10.87 -6.71 12.95
CA ALA A 20 -9.45 -7.13 12.78
C ALA A 20 -8.38 -6.03 12.99
N MET A 21 -7.11 -6.45 13.16
CA MET A 21 -5.96 -5.57 13.44
C MET A 21 -5.31 -4.95 12.19
N TYR A 22 -5.85 -5.22 11.00
CA TYR A 22 -5.26 -4.81 9.72
C TYR A 22 -6.24 -4.04 8.86
N SER A 23 -5.74 -3.00 8.19
CA SER A 23 -6.42 -2.33 7.09
C SER A 23 -5.68 -2.57 5.79
N PHE A 24 -6.41 -2.57 4.67
CA PHE A 24 -5.87 -2.78 3.32
C PHE A 24 -6.21 -1.59 2.40
N PRO A 25 -5.61 -0.41 2.62
CA PRO A 25 -5.71 0.70 1.68
C PRO A 25 -5.17 0.30 0.31
N GLN A 26 -5.90 0.66 -0.73
CA GLN A 26 -5.47 0.70 -2.12
C GLN A 26 -4.82 2.06 -2.37
N ILE A 27 -3.54 2.04 -2.73
CA ILE A 27 -2.81 3.25 -3.10
C ILE A 27 -2.60 3.22 -4.60
N LYS A 28 -2.90 4.32 -5.28
CA LYS A 28 -2.56 4.51 -6.69
C LYS A 28 -1.22 5.23 -6.82
N LEU A 29 -0.19 4.49 -7.18
CA LEU A 29 1.14 5.08 -7.39
C LEU A 29 1.17 5.89 -8.69
N PRO A 30 1.72 7.11 -8.66
CA PRO A 30 1.92 7.89 -9.87
C PRO A 30 2.99 7.25 -10.78
N PRO A 31 2.97 7.49 -12.10
CA PRO A 31 3.88 6.84 -13.05
C PRO A 31 5.37 7.01 -12.72
N ASN A 32 5.76 8.20 -12.24
CA ASN A 32 7.14 8.49 -11.82
C ASN A 32 7.60 7.61 -10.64
N ALA A 33 6.72 7.26 -9.71
CA ALA A 33 7.04 6.36 -8.60
C ALA A 33 7.24 4.92 -9.09
N ILE A 34 6.46 4.49 -10.09
CA ILE A 34 6.60 3.19 -10.74
C ILE A 34 7.94 3.12 -11.49
N GLU A 35 8.31 4.18 -12.21
CA GLU A 35 9.60 4.27 -12.90
C GLU A 35 10.78 4.25 -11.92
N ALA A 36 10.71 5.03 -10.83
CA ALA A 36 11.74 5.02 -9.80
C ALA A 36 11.94 3.63 -9.19
N ALA A 37 10.85 2.91 -8.93
CA ALA A 37 10.92 1.52 -8.46
C ALA A 37 11.60 0.59 -9.48
N LYS A 38 11.25 0.71 -10.77
CA LYS A 38 11.87 -0.05 -11.86
C LYS A 38 13.36 0.26 -11.98
N SER A 39 13.77 1.52 -11.92
CA SER A 39 15.17 1.94 -11.95
C SER A 39 15.96 1.41 -10.75
N ALA A 40 15.30 1.25 -9.60
CA ALA A 40 15.89 0.61 -8.41
C ALA A 40 15.86 -0.93 -8.46
N GLY A 41 15.34 -1.55 -9.52
CA GLY A 41 15.20 -3.00 -9.64
C GLY A 41 14.22 -3.60 -8.62
N LYS A 42 13.23 -2.83 -8.16
CA LYS A 42 12.25 -3.25 -7.14
C LYS A 42 10.83 -3.27 -7.73
N VAL A 43 10.00 -4.16 -7.20
CA VAL A 43 8.56 -4.11 -7.47
C VAL A 43 7.98 -2.84 -6.82
N PRO A 44 7.12 -2.05 -7.51
CA PRO A 44 6.68 -0.75 -7.00
C PRO A 44 6.04 -0.78 -5.61
N ASN A 45 5.34 -1.86 -5.27
CA ASN A 45 4.71 -2.03 -3.97
C ASN A 45 5.74 -2.19 -2.83
N VAL A 46 6.77 -3.01 -3.05
CA VAL A 46 7.91 -3.21 -2.14
C VAL A 46 8.69 -1.91 -2.02
N PHE A 47 8.94 -1.24 -3.15
CA PHE A 47 9.65 0.04 -3.16
C PHE A 47 8.92 1.10 -2.33
N TYR A 48 7.60 1.20 -2.46
CA TYR A 48 6.79 2.10 -1.65
C TYR A 48 6.84 1.76 -0.15
N CYS A 49 6.70 0.47 0.22
CA CYS A 49 6.78 0.04 1.61
C CYS A 49 8.13 0.39 2.26
N LEU A 50 9.24 0.18 1.51
CA LEU A 50 10.58 0.54 1.97
C LEU A 50 10.72 2.06 2.15
N LYS A 51 10.24 2.85 1.20
CA LYS A 51 10.29 4.32 1.30
C LYS A 51 9.43 4.87 2.43
N LEU A 52 8.27 4.26 2.68
CA LEU A 52 7.41 4.62 3.80
C LEU A 52 8.08 4.33 5.14
N LEU A 53 8.72 3.16 5.26
CA LEU A 53 9.50 2.78 6.44
C LEU A 53 10.66 3.74 6.67
N GLU A 54 11.45 4.04 5.64
CA GLU A 54 12.58 4.99 5.72
C GLU A 54 12.13 6.40 6.14
N ALA A 55 10.99 6.86 5.64
CA ALA A 55 10.50 8.23 5.87
C ALA A 55 9.78 8.41 7.20
N THR A 56 9.09 7.38 7.69
CA THR A 56 8.15 7.51 8.83
C THR A 56 8.42 6.55 9.98
N GLY A 57 9.27 5.53 9.76
CA GLY A 57 9.47 4.43 10.71
C GLY A 57 8.33 3.42 10.75
N ILE A 58 7.27 3.59 9.94
CA ILE A 58 6.12 2.70 9.92
C ILE A 58 6.44 1.48 9.03
N SER A 59 6.44 0.29 9.63
CA SER A 59 6.61 -0.97 8.90
C SER A 59 5.28 -1.44 8.32
N THR A 60 5.32 -1.89 7.07
CA THR A 60 4.11 -2.24 6.31
C THR A 60 4.35 -3.44 5.41
N VAL A 61 3.33 -4.25 5.17
CA VAL A 61 3.47 -5.44 4.32
C VAL A 61 2.98 -5.17 2.89
N PRO A 62 3.81 -5.42 1.85
CA PRO A 62 3.41 -5.25 0.47
C PRO A 62 2.32 -6.26 0.05
N GLY A 63 1.29 -5.77 -0.61
CA GLY A 63 0.11 -6.56 -1.02
C GLY A 63 0.36 -7.69 -2.01
N SER A 64 1.55 -7.79 -2.62
CA SER A 64 1.88 -8.86 -3.58
C SER A 64 1.88 -10.26 -2.97
N GLY A 65 2.04 -10.37 -1.64
CA GLY A 65 1.99 -11.65 -0.94
C GLY A 65 0.57 -12.18 -0.67
N PHE A 66 -0.47 -11.35 -0.85
CA PHE A 66 -1.84 -11.66 -0.42
C PHE A 66 -2.77 -12.16 -1.53
N GLY A 67 -2.23 -12.72 -2.62
CA GLY A 67 -3.05 -13.34 -3.68
C GLY A 67 -4.06 -12.37 -4.30
N GLN A 68 -3.58 -11.25 -4.84
CA GLN A 68 -4.42 -10.29 -5.56
C GLN A 68 -5.19 -11.01 -6.68
N LYS A 69 -6.53 -10.86 -6.72
CA LYS A 69 -7.40 -11.52 -7.71
C LYS A 69 -6.87 -11.32 -9.13
N GLU A 70 -6.70 -12.43 -9.84
CA GLU A 70 -6.35 -12.44 -11.26
C GLU A 70 -7.48 -11.80 -12.07
N GLY A 71 -7.31 -10.52 -12.41
CA GLY A 71 -8.35 -9.69 -13.04
C GLY A 71 -8.31 -8.24 -12.59
N ASN A 72 -7.92 -7.98 -11.33
CA ASN A 72 -7.52 -6.64 -10.88
C ASN A 72 -6.05 -6.33 -11.25
N ARG A 73 -5.57 -6.89 -12.37
CA ARG A 73 -4.27 -6.62 -13.00
C ARG A 73 -4.17 -5.21 -13.61
N LYS A 74 -4.88 -4.22 -13.06
CA LYS A 74 -4.39 -2.85 -13.21
C LYS A 74 -3.24 -2.76 -12.23
N LEU A 75 -2.03 -2.55 -12.77
CA LEU A 75 -0.74 -2.39 -12.10
C LEU A 75 -0.69 -1.16 -11.15
N GLU A 76 -1.82 -0.84 -10.53
CA GLU A 76 -2.16 0.46 -9.94
C GLU A 76 -2.80 0.31 -8.55
N ASP A 77 -3.27 -0.87 -8.16
CA ASP A 77 -3.88 -1.11 -6.84
C ASP A 77 -2.87 -1.77 -5.89
N TYR A 78 -2.18 -0.94 -5.12
CA TYR A 78 -1.19 -1.38 -4.13
C TYR A 78 -1.86 -1.53 -2.77
N PHE A 79 -2.00 -2.77 -2.28
CA PHE A 79 -2.45 -3.01 -0.91
C PHE A 79 -1.27 -2.93 0.05
N ILE A 80 -1.50 -2.31 1.20
CA ILE A 80 -0.53 -2.25 2.28
C ILE A 80 -1.23 -2.69 3.55
N ALA A 81 -0.76 -3.77 4.17
CA ALA A 81 -1.24 -4.11 5.52
C ALA A 81 -0.46 -3.29 6.54
N LEU A 82 -1.17 -2.48 7.32
CA LEU A 82 -0.64 -1.88 8.55
C LEU A 82 -1.05 -2.74 9.73
N ASP A 83 -0.06 -3.22 10.47
CA ASP A 83 -0.27 -3.83 11.77
C ASP A 83 -0.33 -2.72 12.82
N TYR A 84 -1.43 -2.66 13.58
CA TYR A 84 -1.62 -1.67 14.66
C TYR A 84 -1.43 -2.27 16.04
N ILE A 85 -0.56 -3.28 16.20
CA ILE A 85 -0.14 -3.72 17.53
C ILE A 85 0.73 -2.62 18.13
N SER A 86 0.10 -1.78 18.95
CA SER A 86 0.74 -0.90 19.94
C SER A 86 1.34 -1.72 21.07
#